data_AF-A0A0N0GDU8-F1
#
_entry.id   AF-A0A0N0GDU8-F1
#
_cell.length_a   1.000
_cell.length_b   1.000
_cell.length_c   1.000
_cell.angle_alpha   90.00
_cell.angle_beta   90.00
_cell.angle_gamma   90.00
#
_symmetry.space_group_name_H-M   'P 1'
#
loop_
_entity.id
_entity.type
_entity.pdbx_description
1 polymer ?
#
loop_
_entity_poly.entity_id
_entity_poly.type
_entity_poly.pdbx_seq_one_letter_code
_entity_poly.pdbx_strand_id
1 'polypeptide(L)'
;MRRWASEQGVLKADVWIGFTIDEMRRVTQPVGKWQNHYPLIERRMTRGDCIALVKRMGWPEPPRSACWMCPNMNKHDRQWQKKNAPADFAKAVQFDKDIRLIDEDLWLVDTAQPLDEADFSSGDDLFTGRCDSGMCFV
;
A
#
# COMPACT_ATOMS: atom_id res chain seq x y z
N MET A 1 -16.28 -6.58 1.85
CA MET A 1 -17.37 -5.73 1.27
C MET A 1 -18.47 -6.56 0.59
N ARG A 2 -18.19 -7.30 -0.50
CA ARG A 2 -19.23 -8.02 -1.28
C ARG A 2 -20.07 -9.02 -0.47
N ARG A 3 -19.44 -9.73 0.48
CA ARG A 3 -20.14 -10.63 1.43
C ARG A 3 -21.17 -9.87 2.25
N TRP A 4 -20.71 -8.86 3.00
CA TRP A 4 -21.59 -8.01 3.81
C TRP A 4 -22.72 -7.40 2.98
N ALA A 5 -22.43 -6.85 1.81
CA ALA A 5 -23.46 -6.25 0.95
C ALA A 5 -24.48 -7.29 0.45
N SER A 6 -24.07 -8.54 0.21
CA SER A 6 -25.00 -9.63 -0.13
C SER A 6 -25.89 -10.02 1.05
N GLU A 7 -25.33 -10.04 2.27
CA GLU A 7 -26.09 -10.27 3.51
C GLU A 7 -27.13 -9.17 3.75
N GLN A 8 -26.88 -7.94 3.28
CA GLN A 8 -27.85 -6.84 3.29
C GLN A 8 -28.87 -6.89 2.14
N GLY A 9 -28.88 -7.94 1.30
CA GLY A 9 -29.85 -8.09 0.21
C GLY A 9 -29.57 -7.23 -1.03
N VAL A 10 -28.35 -6.70 -1.21
CA VAL A 10 -28.01 -5.90 -2.40
C VAL A 10 -28.09 -6.75 -3.67
N LEU A 11 -28.96 -6.35 -4.60
CA LEU A 11 -29.24 -7.06 -5.85
C LEU A 11 -28.28 -6.69 -6.99
N LYS A 12 -27.78 -5.45 -7.02
CA LYS A 12 -26.80 -4.94 -8.00
C LYS A 12 -26.02 -3.79 -7.38
N ALA A 13 -24.73 -3.67 -7.71
CA ALA A 13 -23.94 -2.51 -7.32
C ALA A 13 -22.79 -2.22 -8.27
N ASP A 14 -22.50 -0.93 -8.40
CA ASP A 14 -21.29 -0.41 -9.03
C ASP A 14 -20.17 -0.28 -7.98
N VAL A 15 -19.00 -0.82 -8.31
CA VAL A 15 -17.80 -0.81 -7.47
C VAL A 15 -16.77 0.10 -8.12
N TRP A 16 -16.51 1.24 -7.48
CA TRP A 16 -15.60 2.25 -8.00
C TRP A 16 -14.20 2.01 -7.42
N ILE A 17 -13.22 1.80 -8.29
CA ILE A 17 -11.85 1.44 -7.90
C ILE A 17 -10.88 2.47 -8.48
N GLY A 18 -10.06 3.06 -7.60
CA GLY A 18 -9.07 4.08 -7.96
C GLY A 18 -7.74 3.53 -8.46
N PHE A 19 -7.74 2.67 -9.46
CA PHE A 19 -6.50 2.23 -10.13
C PHE A 19 -6.07 3.23 -11.19
N THR A 20 -4.77 3.51 -11.30
CA THR A 20 -4.21 4.36 -12.37
C THR A 20 -3.91 3.54 -13.62
N ILE A 21 -3.51 4.21 -14.71
CA ILE A 21 -3.07 3.50 -15.93
C ILE A 21 -1.84 2.63 -15.71
N ASP A 22 -1.02 2.96 -14.70
CA ASP A 22 0.16 2.17 -14.28
C ASP A 22 -0.25 0.80 -13.71
N GLU A 23 -1.49 0.69 -13.22
CA GLU A 23 -2.06 -0.49 -12.57
C GLU A 23 -3.04 -1.25 -13.49
N MET A 24 -3.02 -0.98 -14.80
CA MET A 24 -3.99 -1.53 -15.76
C MET A 24 -4.05 -3.06 -15.76
N ARG A 25 -2.95 -3.74 -15.40
CA ARG A 25 -2.89 -5.21 -15.25
C ARG A 25 -3.79 -5.75 -14.13
N ARG A 26 -4.19 -4.92 -13.16
CA ARG A 26 -5.10 -5.29 -12.07
C ARG A 26 -6.58 -5.10 -12.40
N VAL A 27 -6.89 -4.55 -13.56
CA VAL A 27 -8.26 -4.33 -14.02
C VAL A 27 -8.93 -5.69 -14.26
N THR A 28 -10.07 -5.87 -13.63
CA THR A 28 -10.95 -7.03 -13.84
C THR A 28 -12.32 -6.57 -14.28
N GLN A 29 -12.95 -7.34 -15.18
CA GLN A 29 -14.34 -7.13 -15.59
C GLN A 29 -15.19 -8.26 -15.02
N PRO A 30 -15.75 -8.07 -13.81
CA PRO A 30 -16.59 -9.10 -13.21
C PRO A 30 -17.87 -9.34 -14.02
N VAL A 31 -18.27 -10.60 -14.14
CA VAL A 31 -19.59 -10.99 -14.65
C VAL A 31 -20.58 -11.06 -13.48
N GLY A 32 -21.82 -10.61 -13.70
CA GLY A 32 -22.91 -10.70 -12.72
C GLY A 32 -23.29 -9.37 -12.08
N LYS A 33 -23.74 -9.39 -10.82
CA LYS A 33 -24.36 -8.22 -10.18
C LYS A 33 -23.40 -7.12 -9.70
N TRP A 34 -22.10 -7.42 -9.65
CA TRP A 34 -21.06 -6.47 -9.27
C TRP A 34 -20.41 -5.95 -10.53
N GLN A 35 -20.45 -4.65 -10.77
CA GLN A 35 -19.87 -4.02 -11.96
C GLN A 35 -18.74 -3.08 -11.51
N ASN A 36 -17.53 -3.27 -12.04
CA ASN A 36 -16.38 -2.45 -11.64
C ASN A 36 -16.23 -1.24 -12.58
N HIS A 37 -15.97 -0.06 -12.00
CA HIS A 37 -15.64 1.19 -12.71
C HIS A 37 -14.26 1.68 -12.29
N TYR A 38 -13.52 2.28 -13.22
CA TYR A 38 -12.12 2.66 -13.01
C TYR A 38 -11.88 4.13 -13.44
N PRO A 39 -12.36 5.11 -12.66
CA PRO A 39 -12.41 6.51 -13.09
C PRO A 39 -11.05 7.11 -13.45
N LEU A 40 -9.97 6.69 -12.77
CA LEU A 40 -8.63 7.22 -13.03
C LEU A 40 -8.05 6.63 -14.34
N ILE A 41 -8.38 5.39 -14.69
CA ILE A 41 -8.03 4.80 -15.99
C ILE A 41 -8.85 5.45 -17.11
N GLU A 42 -10.15 5.66 -16.89
CA GLU A 42 -11.05 6.35 -17.83
C GLU A 42 -10.54 7.76 -18.16
N ARG A 43 -9.93 8.44 -17.18
CA ARG A 43 -9.29 9.75 -17.33
C ARG A 43 -7.82 9.70 -17.74
N ARG A 44 -7.28 8.50 -17.98
CA ARG A 44 -5.86 8.24 -18.32
C ARG A 44 -4.86 8.86 -17.34
N MET A 45 -5.19 8.84 -16.06
CA MET A 45 -4.34 9.39 -15.01
C MET A 45 -3.28 8.39 -14.58
N THR A 46 -2.05 8.87 -14.42
CA THR A 46 -0.95 8.18 -13.73
C THR A 46 -0.99 8.45 -12.22
N ARG A 47 -0.18 7.73 -11.44
CA ARG A 47 0.04 8.05 -10.02
C ARG A 47 0.54 9.49 -9.82
N GLY A 48 1.40 9.97 -10.72
CA GLY A 48 1.91 11.34 -10.70
C GLY A 48 0.80 12.38 -10.86
N ASP A 49 -0.14 12.13 -11.77
CA ASP A 49 -1.30 13.01 -12.00
C ASP A 49 -2.20 13.08 -10.76
N CYS A 50 -2.39 11.95 -10.06
CA CYS A 50 -3.13 11.93 -8.79
C CYS A 50 -2.45 12.77 -7.72
N ILE A 51 -1.12 12.63 -7.54
CA ILE A 51 -0.36 13.44 -6.58
C ILE A 51 -0.46 14.93 -6.93
N ALA A 52 -0.30 15.28 -8.21
CA ALA A 52 -0.42 16.66 -8.68
C ALA A 52 -1.83 17.22 -8.45
N LEU A 53 -2.88 16.41 -8.66
CA LEU A 53 -4.26 16.80 -8.37
C LEU A 53 -4.47 17.09 -6.88
N VAL A 54 -3.99 16.21 -5.98
CA VAL A 54 -4.09 16.42 -4.53
C VAL A 54 -3.38 17.71 -4.11
N LYS A 55 -2.16 17.95 -4.62
CA LYS A 55 -1.42 19.18 -4.36
C LYS A 55 -2.16 20.43 -4.84
N ARG A 56 -2.76 20.39 -6.04
CA ARG A 56 -3.57 21.50 -6.57
C ARG A 56 -4.82 21.80 -5.75
N MET A 57 -5.37 20.81 -5.04
CA MET A 57 -6.49 21.01 -4.11
C MET A 57 -6.05 21.62 -2.76
N GLY A 58 -4.75 21.86 -2.56
CA GLY A 58 -4.22 22.40 -1.31
C GLY A 58 -4.05 21.36 -0.21
N TRP A 59 -4.11 20.06 -0.54
CA TRP A 59 -3.92 18.97 0.40
C TRP A 59 -2.46 18.48 0.41
N PRO A 60 -1.99 17.93 1.54
CA PRO A 60 -0.64 17.38 1.62
C PRO A 60 -0.47 16.19 0.67
N GLU A 61 0.77 15.92 0.27
CA GLU A 61 1.07 14.72 -0.54
C GLU A 61 0.66 13.46 0.24
N PRO A 62 -0.22 12.62 -0.33
CA PRO A 62 -0.70 11.44 0.38
C PRO A 62 0.45 10.44 0.54
N PRO A 63 0.69 9.90 1.75
CA PRO A 63 1.67 8.84 1.93
C PRO A 63 1.22 7.58 1.20
N ARG A 64 2.15 6.64 1.00
CA ARG A 64 1.78 5.32 0.48
C ARG A 64 0.88 4.60 1.48
N SER A 65 -0.20 4.01 0.99
CA SER A 65 -1.04 3.12 1.78
C SER A 65 -0.34 1.78 1.98
N ALA A 66 0.00 1.44 3.22
CA ALA A 66 0.50 0.13 3.60
C ALA A 66 0.02 -0.21 5.02
N CYS A 67 -0.10 -1.50 5.33
CA CYS A 67 -0.29 -1.93 6.72
C CYS A 67 0.94 -1.53 7.55
N TRP A 68 0.74 -1.19 8.82
CA TRP A 68 1.82 -0.75 9.71
C TRP A 68 2.93 -1.82 9.88
N MET A 69 2.58 -3.11 9.80
CA MET A 69 3.49 -4.26 9.86
C MET A 69 3.92 -4.80 8.50
N CYS A 70 3.61 -4.13 7.38
CA CYS A 70 3.83 -4.70 6.05
C CYS A 70 5.32 -5.02 5.82
N PRO A 71 5.71 -6.28 5.54
CA PRO A 71 7.11 -6.63 5.26
C PRO A 71 7.60 -6.05 3.92
N ASN A 72 6.67 -5.71 3.02
CA ASN A 72 6.97 -5.11 1.71
C ASN A 72 7.09 -3.57 1.75
N MET A 73 7.25 -2.98 2.93
CA MET A 73 7.43 -1.54 3.07
C MET A 73 8.89 -1.17 2.77
N ASN A 74 9.11 -0.26 1.83
CA ASN A 74 10.48 0.15 1.48
C ASN A 74 11.10 1.04 2.58
N LYS A 75 12.41 1.27 2.49
CA LYS A 75 13.17 2.08 3.44
C LYS A 75 12.60 3.50 3.61
N HIS A 76 12.24 4.16 2.51
CA HIS A 76 11.66 5.51 2.55
C HIS A 76 10.31 5.55 3.30
N ASP A 77 9.43 4.59 3.06
CA ASP A 77 8.12 4.47 3.71
C ASP A 77 8.29 4.11 5.19
N ARG A 78 9.27 3.25 5.53
CA ARG A 78 9.64 2.96 6.94
C ARG A 78 10.18 4.20 7.65
N GLN A 79 11.05 4.97 6.99
CA GLN A 79 11.55 6.24 7.53
C GLN A 79 10.41 7.24 7.72
N TRP A 80 9.49 7.34 6.75
CA TRP A 80 8.30 8.17 6.87
C TRP A 80 7.42 7.72 8.03
N GLN A 81 7.18 6.42 8.20
CA GLN A 81 6.40 5.85 9.31
C GLN A 81 7.05 6.16 10.66
N LYS A 82 8.36 5.95 10.78
CA LYS A 82 9.13 6.24 12.00
C LYS A 82 9.01 7.70 12.43
N LYS A 83 9.00 8.62 11.45
CA LYS A 83 8.91 10.07 11.69
C LYS A 83 7.49 10.57 11.94
N ASN A 84 6.51 10.09 11.16
CA ASN A 84 5.16 10.68 11.10
C ASN A 84 4.09 9.82 11.81
N ALA A 85 4.37 8.54 12.06
CA ALA A 85 3.47 7.60 12.73
C ALA A 85 4.22 6.71 13.76
N PRO A 86 4.88 7.32 14.78
CA PRO A 86 5.75 6.58 15.71
C PRO A 86 5.01 5.51 16.52
N ALA A 87 3.72 5.69 16.81
CA ALA A 87 2.92 4.68 17.50
C ALA A 87 2.73 3.41 16.66
N ASP A 88 2.52 3.56 15.35
CA ASP A 88 2.40 2.42 14.44
C ASP A 88 3.76 1.78 14.15
N PHE A 89 4.83 2.56 14.14
CA PHE A 89 6.20 2.03 14.09
C PHE A 89 6.51 1.20 15.35
N ALA A 90 6.17 1.68 16.55
CA ALA A 90 6.36 0.92 17.79
C ALA A 90 5.59 -0.41 17.80
N LYS A 91 4.34 -0.42 17.30
CA LYS A 91 3.58 -1.66 17.11
C LYS A 91 4.28 -2.60 16.13
N ALA A 92 4.81 -2.08 15.03
CA ALA A 92 5.55 -2.87 14.04
C ALA A 92 6.80 -3.51 14.66
N VAL A 93 7.55 -2.78 15.50
CA VAL A 93 8.73 -3.31 16.21
C VAL A 93 8.32 -4.41 17.19
N GLN A 94 7.22 -4.23 17.93
CA GLN A 94 6.74 -5.27 18.83
C GLN A 94 6.34 -6.52 18.06
N PHE A 95 5.59 -6.36 16.96
CA PHE A 95 5.20 -7.47 16.10
C PHE A 95 6.42 -8.20 15.51
N ASP A 96 7.43 -7.46 15.05
CA ASP A 96 8.69 -8.03 14.54
C ASP A 96 9.44 -8.85 15.61
N LYS A 97 9.35 -8.46 16.89
CA LYS A 97 9.88 -9.26 18.01
C LYS A 97 9.02 -10.49 18.27
N ASP A 98 7.70 -10.35 18.27
CA ASP A 98 6.76 -11.44 18.56
C ASP A 98 6.83 -12.56 17.51
N ILE A 99 6.91 -12.22 16.21
CA ILE A 99 7.02 -13.23 15.15
C ILE A 99 8.34 -14.02 15.26
N ARG A 100 9.41 -13.37 15.71
CA ARG A 100 10.73 -14.00 15.89
C ARG A 100 10.81 -14.95 17.08
N LEU A 101 9.84 -14.91 18.01
CA LEU A 101 9.69 -15.93 19.04
C LEU A 101 9.13 -17.24 18.48
N ILE A 102 8.43 -17.17 17.35
CA ILE A 102 7.83 -18.33 16.67
C ILE A 102 8.79 -18.89 15.63
N ASP A 103 9.41 -18.00 14.84
CA ASP A 103 10.34 -18.34 13.78
C ASP A 103 11.44 -17.28 13.70
N GLU A 104 12.67 -17.67 14.08
CA GLU A 104 13.83 -16.78 14.19
C GLU A 104 14.32 -16.24 12.82
N ASP A 105 13.92 -16.87 11.72
CA ASP A 105 14.31 -16.50 10.36
C ASP A 105 13.32 -15.52 9.70
N LEU A 106 12.24 -15.12 10.38
CA LEU A 106 11.25 -14.17 9.86
C LEU A 106 11.58 -12.72 10.20
N TRP A 107 11.67 -11.88 9.17
CA TRP A 107 12.03 -10.47 9.29
C TRP A 107 11.04 -9.55 8.55
N LEU A 108 10.74 -8.38 9.13
CA LEU A 108 9.93 -7.35 8.48
C LEU A 108 10.72 -6.41 7.55
N VAL A 109 12.03 -6.58 7.48
CA VAL A 109 12.95 -5.80 6.64
C VAL A 109 13.78 -6.73 5.77
N ASP A 110 14.17 -6.25 4.60
CA ASP A 110 14.98 -6.98 3.62
C ASP A 110 16.42 -7.26 4.11
N THR A 111 16.93 -6.46 5.05
CA THR A 111 18.27 -6.64 5.64
C THR A 111 18.36 -7.73 6.70
N ALA A 112 17.24 -8.38 7.05
CA ALA A 112 17.18 -9.39 8.11
C ALA A 112 17.76 -8.89 9.46
N GLN A 113 17.37 -7.68 9.85
CA GLN A 113 17.77 -7.04 11.10
C GLN A 113 16.54 -6.66 11.93
N PRO A 114 16.68 -6.50 13.27
CA PRO A 114 15.60 -5.99 14.09
C PRO A 114 15.06 -4.66 13.54
N LEU A 115 13.74 -4.50 13.47
CA LEU A 115 13.13 -3.32 12.83
C LEU A 115 13.55 -1.99 13.48
N ASP A 116 13.87 -1.99 14.78
CA ASP A 116 14.35 -0.85 15.54
C ASP A 116 15.83 -0.51 15.29
N GLU A 117 16.63 -1.49 14.88
CA GLU A 117 18.06 -1.37 14.58
C GLU A 117 18.35 -1.13 13.10
N ALA A 118 17.40 -1.47 12.21
CA ALA A 118 17.55 -1.34 10.78
C ALA A 118 17.76 0.13 10.35
N ASP A 119 18.70 0.33 9.41
CA ASP A 119 18.98 1.63 8.83
C ASP A 119 18.05 1.96 7.66
N PHE A 120 17.24 2.99 7.84
CA PHE A 120 16.32 3.54 6.84
C PHE A 120 16.81 4.86 6.24
N SER A 121 18.00 5.34 6.61
CA SER A 121 18.58 6.53 6.00
C SER A 121 19.04 6.18 4.57
N SER A 122 18.36 6.74 3.59
CA SER A 122 18.61 6.43 2.18
C SER A 122 19.86 7.14 1.65
N GLY A 123 20.80 6.37 1.10
CA GLY A 123 21.47 6.78 -0.14
C GLY A 123 20.50 6.56 -1.32
N ASP A 124 20.51 7.45 -2.31
CA ASP A 124 19.69 7.38 -3.52
C ASP A 124 20.00 6.11 -4.34
N ASP A 125 19.38 4.99 -3.99
CA ASP A 125 19.42 3.81 -4.83
C ASP A 125 18.36 3.95 -5.94
N LEU A 126 18.85 4.33 -7.12
CA LEU A 126 18.12 4.42 -8.39
C LEU A 126 17.32 3.13 -8.73
N PHE A 127 17.67 2.00 -8.09
CA PHE A 127 17.11 0.66 -8.32
C PHE A 127 16.22 0.12 -7.19
N THR A 128 16.25 0.72 -5.99
CA THR A 128 15.29 0.39 -4.91
C THR A 128 14.09 1.35 -4.89
N GLY A 129 14.05 2.26 -5.88
CA GLY A 129 12.99 3.21 -6.13
C GLY A 129 11.62 2.57 -6.00
N ARG A 130 10.77 3.22 -5.19
CA ARG A 130 9.31 2.99 -5.02
C ARG A 130 8.80 1.79 -5.82
N CYS A 131 8.82 0.58 -5.25
CA CYS A 131 8.03 -0.53 -5.78
C CYS A 131 6.57 -0.05 -5.90
N ASP A 132 6.14 0.19 -7.13
CA ASP A 132 4.89 0.81 -7.56
C ASP A 132 4.00 -0.21 -8.30
N SER A 133 4.56 -1.38 -8.60
CA SER A 133 3.88 -2.51 -9.23
C SER A 133 2.61 -2.88 -8.47
N GLY A 134 2.60 -2.69 -7.13
CA GLY A 134 1.59 -3.15 -6.16
C GLY A 134 1.10 -4.58 -6.44
N MET A 135 1.99 -5.39 -6.99
CA MET A 135 1.85 -6.83 -7.17
C MET A 135 2.53 -7.51 -5.98
N CYS A 136 2.08 -7.20 -4.77
CA CYS A 136 2.49 -7.98 -3.61
C CYS A 136 1.65 -9.26 -3.60
N PHE A 137 2.28 -10.44 -3.56
CA PHE A 137 1.65 -11.77 -3.47
C PHE A 137 0.92 -12.27 -4.74
N VAL A 138 1.31 -11.78 -5.92
CA VAL A 138 0.92 -12.36 -7.23
C VAL A 138 2.13 -13.00 -7.88
#